data_AF-A0A7C8FNI7-F1
#
_entry.id   AF-A0A7C8FNI7-F1
#
_cell.length_a   1.000
_cell.length_b   1.000
_cell.length_c   1.000
_cell.angle_alpha   90.00
_cell.angle_beta   90.00
_cell.angle_gamma   90.00
#
_symmetry.space_group_name_H-M   'P 1'
#
loop_
_entity.id
_entity.type
_entity.pdbx_description
1 polymer ?
#
loop_
_entity_poly.entity_id
_entity_poly.type
_entity_poly.pdbx_seq_one_letter_code
_entity_poly.pdbx_strand_id
1 'polypeptide(L)'
;MAKKKAQHALHIKSHTHGSSNEISFSVLDAAREARDAAERDRREGAGAGRVPLFTLGRGKKPRATPARSQSIVIPEGAAPARSSASSFASAAAAEVDRRAFRIVPVVVVVCVLLALALTLGQTLISMRTQQQGFRSSLNDNISVITSCDETLIPFDELVMAQYDRKRLSPSAAGQHAPSFEDLSEGYRRVVTDIAPSRAQLEESLAAIESMRPTLADNNAEEAAHQAVTAARARLNMLDAGVAIIEQSLMATEAFLDCQGGWRAVINADAAAREATALLREMSEANVRASMEESDEAVTQLNDARELFTKAQGAYPGLDLDSFIAYVEKRLEAQQAALASDQAYLDRDKEALAEENDRYNALEAEAAALAQDLGDDPDQRVANRFYESIEDQVTVYEAERLKAGNADTFLRDYLGQSVQ
;
A
#
# COMPACT_ATOMS: atom_id res chain seq x y z
N MET A 1 12.18 -33.50 -9.68
CA MET A 1 10.76 -33.86 -9.43
C MET A 1 9.89 -32.93 -10.26
N ALA A 2 8.87 -33.45 -10.94
CA ALA A 2 8.17 -32.71 -12.01
C ALA A 2 6.94 -31.92 -11.50
N LYS A 3 6.64 -30.79 -12.16
CA LYS A 3 5.45 -29.96 -11.90
C LYS A 3 4.17 -30.73 -12.23
N LYS A 4 3.19 -30.73 -11.32
CA LYS A 4 1.83 -31.23 -11.58
C LYS A 4 1.06 -30.18 -12.40
N LYS A 5 1.03 -30.32 -13.73
CA LYS A 5 0.00 -29.67 -14.56
C LYS A 5 -1.30 -30.47 -14.39
N ALA A 6 -2.36 -29.85 -13.88
CA ALA A 6 -3.69 -30.43 -13.90
C ALA A 6 -4.37 -30.12 -15.25
N GLN A 7 -3.96 -30.83 -16.31
CA GLN A 7 -4.71 -30.83 -17.56
C GLN A 7 -5.98 -31.66 -17.35
N HIS A 8 -7.14 -31.01 -17.27
CA HIS A 8 -8.42 -31.71 -17.43
C HIS A 8 -8.58 -32.08 -18.89
N ALA A 9 -8.34 -33.35 -19.21
CA ALA A 9 -8.44 -33.88 -20.56
C ALA A 9 -9.91 -33.98 -20.98
N LEU A 10 -10.29 -33.24 -22.02
CA LEU A 10 -11.61 -33.27 -22.63
C LEU A 10 -11.84 -34.62 -23.30
N HIS A 11 -12.75 -35.44 -22.76
CA HIS A 11 -12.93 -36.83 -23.18
C HIS A 11 -14.05 -36.97 -24.23
N ILE A 12 -13.76 -36.55 -25.47
CA ILE A 12 -14.68 -36.69 -26.61
C ILE A 12 -14.77 -38.16 -27.04
N LYS A 13 -15.98 -38.75 -26.98
CA LYS A 13 -16.27 -40.04 -27.63
C LYS A 13 -16.70 -39.81 -29.07
N SER A 14 -16.18 -40.61 -30.00
CA SER A 14 -16.63 -40.62 -31.40
C SER A 14 -17.99 -41.30 -31.54
N HIS A 15 -18.90 -40.64 -32.27
CA HIS A 15 -20.26 -41.04 -32.62
C HIS A 15 -21.32 -41.16 -31.49
N THR A 16 -22.19 -40.14 -31.43
CA THR A 16 -23.63 -40.27 -31.15
C THR A 16 -24.41 -39.40 -32.13
N HIS A 17 -25.65 -39.79 -32.44
CA HIS A 17 -26.45 -39.28 -33.56
C HIS A 17 -27.71 -38.61 -33.00
N GLY A 18 -27.76 -37.27 -32.90
CA GLY A 18 -28.94 -36.52 -32.43
C GLY A 18 -28.62 -35.15 -31.81
N SER A 19 -29.33 -34.10 -32.27
CA SER A 19 -29.38 -32.69 -31.79
C SER A 19 -28.11 -32.03 -31.21
N SER A 20 -27.63 -30.99 -31.89
CA SER A 20 -26.34 -30.31 -31.67
C SER A 20 -26.11 -29.53 -30.35
N ASN A 21 -26.95 -29.69 -29.32
CA ASN A 21 -26.95 -28.78 -28.16
C ASN A 21 -26.28 -29.29 -26.87
N GLU A 22 -25.89 -30.57 -26.76
CA GLU A 22 -25.46 -31.14 -25.45
C GLU A 22 -24.05 -30.75 -25.00
N ILE A 23 -23.20 -30.18 -25.86
CA ILE A 23 -21.81 -29.84 -25.52
C ILE A 23 -21.72 -28.59 -24.63
N SER A 24 -22.64 -27.63 -24.79
CA SER A 24 -22.59 -26.32 -24.12
C SER A 24 -23.14 -26.32 -22.68
N PHE A 25 -23.96 -27.30 -22.30
CA PHE A 25 -24.61 -27.31 -20.97
C PHE A 25 -23.69 -27.81 -19.86
N SER A 26 -22.72 -28.69 -20.14
CA SER A 26 -21.85 -29.28 -19.11
C SER A 26 -20.95 -28.27 -18.38
N VAL A 27 -20.71 -27.08 -18.95
CA VAL A 27 -19.90 -26.02 -18.31
C VAL A 27 -20.78 -25.10 -17.47
N LEU A 28 -21.99 -24.78 -17.95
CA LEU A 28 -22.93 -23.89 -17.27
C LEU A 28 -23.65 -24.58 -16.10
N ASP A 29 -24.02 -25.85 -16.24
CA ASP A 29 -24.52 -26.65 -15.11
C ASP A 29 -23.46 -26.86 -14.04
N ALA A 30 -22.17 -26.99 -14.42
CA ALA A 30 -21.07 -27.06 -13.46
C ALA A 30 -20.89 -25.73 -12.67
N ALA A 31 -21.03 -24.58 -13.33
CA ALA A 31 -21.00 -23.28 -12.67
C ALA A 31 -22.21 -23.07 -11.72
N ARG A 32 -23.40 -23.52 -12.13
CA ARG A 32 -24.62 -23.46 -11.34
C ARG A 32 -24.58 -24.40 -10.12
N GLU A 33 -24.20 -25.66 -10.31
CA GLU A 33 -24.06 -26.65 -9.23
C GLU A 33 -22.97 -26.22 -8.22
N ALA A 34 -21.87 -25.61 -8.68
CA ALA A 34 -20.85 -25.05 -7.80
C ALA A 34 -21.39 -23.90 -6.91
N ARG A 35 -22.24 -23.03 -7.46
CA ARG A 35 -22.91 -21.97 -6.70
C ARG A 35 -23.87 -22.54 -5.67
N ASP A 36 -24.70 -23.49 -6.08
CA ASP A 36 -25.73 -24.11 -5.22
C ASP A 36 -25.11 -25.11 -4.21
N ALA A 37 -23.86 -25.54 -4.39
CA ALA A 37 -23.05 -26.23 -3.38
C ALA A 37 -22.48 -25.24 -2.33
N ALA A 38 -21.96 -24.09 -2.76
CA ALA A 38 -21.42 -23.07 -1.86
C ALA A 38 -22.48 -22.48 -0.90
N GLU A 39 -23.76 -22.45 -1.30
CA GLU A 39 -24.87 -22.07 -0.42
C GLU A 39 -25.21 -23.14 0.63
N ARG A 40 -24.93 -24.42 0.36
CA ARG A 40 -25.11 -25.53 1.31
C ARG A 40 -24.01 -25.52 2.39
N ASP A 41 -22.75 -25.37 2.00
CA ASP A 41 -21.62 -25.30 2.94
C ASP A 41 -21.71 -24.11 3.92
N ARG A 42 -22.31 -22.98 3.49
CA ARG A 42 -22.60 -21.83 4.36
C ARG A 42 -23.54 -22.14 5.54
N ARG A 43 -24.28 -23.26 5.54
CA ARG A 43 -25.19 -23.64 6.63
C ARG A 43 -24.59 -24.61 7.65
N GLU A 44 -23.46 -25.26 7.34
CA GLU A 44 -22.86 -26.28 8.23
C GLU A 44 -21.53 -25.85 8.86
N GLY A 45 -20.87 -24.80 8.37
CA GLY A 45 -19.52 -24.37 8.78
C GLY A 45 -19.35 -23.72 10.18
N ALA A 46 -20.37 -23.71 11.05
CA ALA A 46 -20.31 -23.05 12.35
C ALA A 46 -19.96 -24.02 13.50
N GLY A 47 -18.70 -24.51 13.56
CA GLY A 47 -18.32 -25.53 14.55
C GLY A 47 -16.84 -25.63 14.95
N ALA A 48 -16.56 -25.32 16.21
CA ALA A 48 -15.45 -25.83 17.05
C ALA A 48 -13.98 -25.55 16.64
N GLY A 49 -13.39 -24.49 17.20
CA GLY A 49 -11.94 -24.33 17.28
C GLY A 49 -11.27 -25.19 18.37
N ARG A 50 -10.00 -25.55 18.17
CA ARG A 50 -9.10 -26.10 19.20
C ARG A 50 -7.64 -25.68 18.94
N VAL A 51 -6.95 -25.21 19.96
CA VAL A 51 -5.48 -25.01 19.98
C VAL A 51 -4.93 -25.46 21.34
N PRO A 52 -3.98 -26.42 21.41
CA PRO A 52 -3.15 -26.65 22.59
C PRO A 52 -1.85 -25.83 22.49
N LEU A 53 -1.47 -24.99 23.45
CA LEU A 53 -0.94 -25.24 24.79
C LEU A 53 0.51 -25.83 24.84
N PHE A 54 1.44 -24.95 25.20
CA PHE A 54 2.82 -25.09 25.73
C PHE A 54 3.64 -26.41 25.63
N THR A 55 4.84 -26.28 25.06
CA THR A 55 6.14 -26.89 25.47
C THR A 55 7.28 -26.11 24.75
N LEU A 56 8.57 -26.05 25.16
CA LEU A 56 9.30 -26.41 26.39
C LEU A 56 10.64 -25.61 26.42
N GLY A 57 11.22 -25.31 27.59
CA GLY A 57 12.69 -25.15 27.73
C GLY A 57 13.24 -24.24 28.84
N ARG A 58 13.86 -24.82 29.88
CA ARG A 58 14.64 -24.08 30.92
C ARG A 58 16.15 -24.21 30.67
N GLY A 59 16.93 -23.14 30.89
CA GLY A 59 18.42 -23.15 30.85
C GLY A 59 19.05 -22.26 31.94
N LYS A 60 19.76 -22.87 32.89
CA LYS A 60 20.29 -22.29 34.15
C LYS A 60 21.41 -21.24 33.99
N LYS A 61 21.50 -20.27 34.93
CA LYS A 61 22.76 -19.58 35.35
C LYS A 61 23.43 -20.38 36.50
N PRO A 62 24.74 -20.20 36.78
CA PRO A 62 25.12 -19.30 37.90
C PRO A 62 26.46 -18.53 37.77
N ARG A 63 26.73 -17.71 38.81
CA ARG A 63 27.91 -16.86 39.19
C ARG A 63 29.25 -17.66 39.31
N ALA A 64 30.47 -17.12 39.48
CA ALA A 64 31.00 -15.77 39.82
C ALA A 64 32.51 -15.58 39.41
N THR A 65 33.03 -14.34 39.55
CA THR A 65 34.45 -13.88 39.57
C THR A 65 35.26 -14.39 40.80
N PRO A 66 36.59 -14.13 41.02
CA PRO A 66 37.49 -13.08 40.48
C PRO A 66 38.97 -13.47 40.13
N ALA A 67 39.78 -12.50 39.65
CA ALA A 67 41.25 -12.49 39.79
C ALA A 67 41.84 -11.06 39.66
N ARG A 68 43.02 -10.79 40.26
CA ARG A 68 43.70 -9.47 40.32
C ARG A 68 45.23 -9.64 40.28
N SER A 69 45.92 -8.93 39.38
CA SER A 69 47.38 -8.67 39.37
C SER A 69 47.74 -7.90 38.07
N GLN A 70 48.86 -7.19 37.88
CA GLN A 70 49.85 -6.49 38.73
C GLN A 70 50.69 -5.56 37.79
N SER A 71 51.73 -4.88 38.31
CA SER A 71 52.63 -3.93 37.62
C SER A 71 51.97 -2.57 37.31
N ILE A 72 52.66 -1.43 37.34
CA ILE A 72 54.10 -1.17 37.07
C ILE A 72 54.81 -0.50 38.26
N VAL A 73 56.10 -0.82 38.42
CA VAL A 73 57.08 -0.15 39.29
C VAL A 73 57.89 0.84 38.44
N ILE A 74 58.15 2.04 38.94
CA ILE A 74 59.16 2.97 38.40
C ILE A 74 60.14 3.32 39.54
N PRO A 75 61.46 3.20 39.34
CA PRO A 75 62.43 3.24 40.43
C PRO A 75 62.91 4.65 40.81
N GLU A 76 63.48 4.67 42.01
CA GLU A 76 64.19 5.75 42.69
C GLU A 76 65.50 6.15 41.96
N GLY A 77 65.84 7.43 41.99
CA GLY A 77 67.08 7.98 41.40
C GLY A 77 67.78 8.93 42.37
N ALA A 78 68.87 8.46 42.99
CA ALA A 78 69.73 9.25 43.87
C ALA A 78 70.99 9.76 43.14
N ALA A 79 71.53 10.88 43.64
CA ALA A 79 72.73 11.61 43.15
C ALA A 79 74.06 10.86 43.52
N PRO A 80 75.30 11.42 43.39
CA PRO A 80 75.73 12.78 43.00
C PRO A 80 77.04 12.90 42.16
N ALA A 81 77.47 14.13 41.79
CA ALA A 81 78.87 14.62 41.94
C ALA A 81 79.12 16.09 41.49
N ARG A 82 79.52 16.93 42.47
CA ARG A 82 80.46 18.09 42.48
C ARG A 82 80.98 18.74 41.16
N SER A 83 81.05 20.08 41.14
CA SER A 83 82.32 20.85 41.27
C SER A 83 82.13 22.39 41.30
N SER A 84 83.01 23.10 42.04
CA SER A 84 83.50 24.52 41.92
C SER A 84 82.57 25.70 41.57
N ALA A 85 82.78 26.95 42.02
CA ALA A 85 83.60 27.55 43.10
C ALA A 85 83.21 29.05 43.30
N SER A 86 83.47 29.58 44.51
CA SER A 86 83.75 30.99 44.90
C SER A 86 83.05 32.22 44.27
N SER A 87 82.35 32.97 45.15
CA SER A 87 82.40 34.45 45.40
C SER A 87 81.91 35.44 44.30
N PHE A 88 81.45 36.67 44.59
CA PHE A 88 81.67 37.64 45.70
C PHE A 88 80.44 38.54 45.97
N ALA A 89 80.34 39.12 47.18
CA ALA A 89 79.74 40.44 47.54
C ALA A 89 78.26 40.78 47.17
N SER A 90 77.56 41.72 47.81
CA SER A 90 77.59 42.23 49.20
C SER A 90 76.33 43.08 49.45
N ALA A 91 75.78 43.02 50.67
CA ALA A 91 74.99 44.06 51.36
C ALA A 91 74.01 44.96 50.55
N ALA A 92 72.70 44.72 50.76
CA ALA A 92 71.74 45.79 51.05
C ALA A 92 70.56 45.21 51.85
N ALA A 93 70.52 45.49 53.16
CA ALA A 93 69.40 45.11 54.01
C ALA A 93 68.26 46.12 53.84
N ALA A 94 67.09 45.64 53.40
CA ALA A 94 65.83 46.36 53.51
C ALA A 94 64.88 45.52 54.38
N GLU A 95 64.85 45.81 55.68
CA GLU A 95 63.93 45.19 56.63
C GLU A 95 62.50 45.71 56.41
N VAL A 96 61.78 45.03 55.52
CA VAL A 96 60.32 45.12 55.43
C VAL A 96 59.71 44.11 56.38
N ASP A 97 58.74 44.54 57.18
CA ASP A 97 58.10 43.75 58.24
C ASP A 97 57.43 42.47 57.71
N ARG A 98 58.07 41.32 57.95
CA ARG A 98 57.73 40.01 57.38
C ARG A 98 56.81 39.18 58.28
N ARG A 99 55.62 39.71 58.58
CA ARG A 99 54.48 38.88 59.01
C ARG A 99 53.24 38.97 58.11
N ALA A 100 53.01 40.08 57.41
CA ALA A 100 51.92 40.18 56.43
C ALA A 100 52.24 39.56 55.05
N PHE A 101 53.50 39.67 54.60
CA PHE A 101 53.89 39.39 53.20
C PHE A 101 54.00 37.91 52.77
N ARG A 102 53.78 36.93 53.66
CA ARG A 102 53.71 35.50 53.27
C ARG A 102 52.31 35.04 52.90
N ILE A 103 51.28 35.75 53.34
CA ILE A 103 49.87 35.39 53.09
C ILE A 103 49.41 35.93 51.73
N VAL A 104 49.85 37.13 51.34
CA VAL A 104 49.49 37.79 50.07
C VAL A 104 49.67 36.90 48.83
N PRO A 105 50.84 36.26 48.55
CA PRO A 105 50.97 35.43 47.34
C PRO A 105 50.07 34.19 47.37
N VAL A 106 49.83 33.61 48.56
CA VAL A 106 48.92 32.46 48.71
C VAL A 106 47.47 32.89 48.45
N VAL A 107 47.05 34.03 48.98
CA VAL A 107 45.71 34.60 48.73
C VAL A 107 45.53 34.93 47.25
N VAL A 108 46.53 35.53 46.58
CA VAL A 108 46.46 35.81 45.14
C VAL A 108 46.32 34.51 44.32
N VAL A 109 47.11 33.46 44.63
CA VAL A 109 46.99 32.16 43.94
C VAL A 109 45.62 31.52 44.21
N VAL A 110 45.11 31.56 45.44
CA VAL A 110 43.76 31.07 45.77
C VAL A 110 42.67 31.87 45.06
N CYS A 111 42.78 33.20 44.97
CA CYS A 111 41.85 34.04 44.22
C CYS A 111 41.90 33.76 42.71
N VAL A 112 43.07 33.50 42.13
CA VAL A 112 43.20 33.11 40.72
C VAL A 112 42.60 31.71 40.47
N LEU A 113 42.83 30.75 41.37
CA LEU A 113 42.21 29.42 41.28
C LEU A 113 40.69 29.47 41.46
N LEU A 114 40.17 30.33 42.35
CA LEU A 114 38.74 30.57 42.50
C LEU A 114 38.14 31.25 41.28
N ALA A 115 38.82 32.25 40.70
CA ALA A 115 38.38 32.90 39.47
C ALA A 115 38.34 31.91 38.30
N LEU A 116 39.37 31.07 38.14
CA LEU A 116 39.39 29.98 37.15
C LEU A 116 38.28 28.95 37.41
N ALA A 117 38.07 28.53 38.66
CA ALA A 117 36.99 27.59 39.00
C ALA A 117 35.59 28.19 38.73
N LEU A 118 35.40 29.49 38.95
CA LEU A 118 34.16 30.20 38.64
C LEU A 118 33.95 30.37 37.14
N THR A 119 34.99 30.70 36.35
CA THR A 119 34.85 30.81 34.88
C THR A 119 34.63 29.44 34.24
N LEU A 120 35.36 28.39 34.64
CA LEU A 120 35.09 27.02 34.22
C LEU A 120 33.68 26.56 34.66
N GLY A 121 33.25 26.93 35.87
CA GLY A 121 31.90 26.65 36.36
C GLY A 121 30.83 27.31 35.50
N GLN A 122 31.01 28.58 35.14
CA GLN A 122 30.09 29.31 34.27
C GLN A 122 30.04 28.74 32.84
N THR A 123 31.19 28.36 32.25
CA THR A 123 31.20 27.74 30.91
C THR A 123 30.56 26.35 30.90
N LEU A 124 30.76 25.55 31.97
CA LEU A 124 30.10 24.25 32.10
C LEU A 124 28.58 24.38 32.35
N ILE A 125 28.14 25.39 33.10
CA ILE A 125 26.71 25.67 33.32
C ILE A 125 26.08 26.14 32.01
N SER A 126 26.66 27.11 31.29
CA SER A 126 26.11 27.60 30.03
C SER A 126 26.09 26.52 28.94
N MET A 127 27.13 25.68 28.86
CA MET A 127 27.15 24.52 27.96
C MET A 127 26.07 23.49 28.31
N ARG A 128 25.79 23.24 29.61
CA ARG A 128 24.67 22.39 30.03
C ARG A 128 23.31 23.00 29.68
N THR A 129 23.11 24.30 29.92
CA THR A 129 21.86 24.99 29.55
C THR A 129 21.65 24.97 28.04
N GLN A 130 22.71 25.11 27.24
CA GLN A 130 22.63 25.01 25.78
C GLN A 130 22.26 23.59 25.32
N GLN A 131 22.85 22.55 25.91
CA GLN A 131 22.48 21.14 25.63
C GLN A 131 21.05 20.80 26.09
N GLN A 132 20.58 21.38 27.19
CA GLN A 132 19.17 21.28 27.61
C GLN A 132 18.23 21.95 26.60
N GLY A 133 18.62 23.11 26.05
CA GLY A 133 17.89 23.77 24.96
C GLY A 133 17.75 22.88 23.72
N PHE A 134 18.86 22.31 23.22
CA PHE A 134 18.80 21.39 22.07
C PHE A 134 17.96 20.14 22.34
N ARG A 135 18.01 19.57 23.55
CA ARG A 135 17.14 18.44 23.94
C ARG A 135 15.67 18.83 23.98
N SER A 136 15.33 20.02 24.47
CA SER A 136 13.94 20.53 24.41
C SER A 136 13.48 20.61 22.95
N SER A 137 14.23 21.31 22.10
CA SER A 137 13.87 21.46 20.69
C SER A 137 13.80 20.13 19.93
N LEU A 138 14.63 19.15 20.28
CA LEU A 138 14.52 17.79 19.74
C LEU A 138 13.21 17.11 20.20
N ASN A 139 12.87 17.17 21.48
CA ASN A 139 11.63 16.61 22.02
C ASN A 139 10.38 17.30 21.43
N ASP A 140 10.43 18.62 21.21
CA ASP A 140 9.38 19.40 20.57
C ASP A 140 9.16 18.92 19.12
N ASN A 141 10.24 18.74 18.34
CA ASN A 141 10.16 18.22 16.97
C ASN A 141 9.73 16.75 16.89
N ILE A 142 10.16 15.89 17.83
CA ILE A 142 9.63 14.52 17.93
C ILE A 142 8.12 14.56 18.17
N SER A 143 7.64 15.47 19.02
CA SER A 143 6.21 15.63 19.30
C SER A 143 5.41 16.08 18.06
N VAL A 144 5.97 16.99 17.23
CA VAL A 144 5.37 17.40 15.94
C VAL A 144 5.31 16.22 14.94
N ILE A 145 6.38 15.42 14.85
CA ILE A 145 6.41 14.23 14.00
C ILE A 145 5.34 13.22 14.44
N THR A 146 5.15 13.02 15.74
CA THR A 146 4.10 12.15 16.27
C THR A 146 2.69 12.73 16.10
N SER A 147 2.48 14.05 16.20
CA SER A 147 1.15 14.63 15.96
C SER A 147 0.67 14.49 14.51
N CYS A 148 1.59 14.29 13.55
CA CYS A 148 1.23 13.97 12.17
C CYS A 148 0.47 12.62 12.03
N ASP A 149 0.50 11.76 13.06
CA ASP A 149 -0.26 10.50 13.10
C ASP A 149 -1.78 10.72 13.12
N GLU A 150 -2.25 11.90 13.55
CA GLU A 150 -3.67 12.28 13.46
C GLU A 150 -4.18 12.28 11.99
N THR A 151 -3.32 12.63 11.03
CA THR A 151 -3.59 12.55 9.58
C THR A 151 -3.22 11.17 9.02
N LEU A 152 -2.08 10.61 9.43
CA LEU A 152 -1.53 9.39 8.84
C LEU A 152 -2.30 8.13 9.18
N ILE A 153 -2.87 8.00 10.38
CA ILE A 153 -3.65 6.80 10.77
C ILE A 153 -4.89 6.59 9.88
N PRO A 154 -5.82 7.56 9.72
CA PRO A 154 -6.98 7.37 8.84
C PRO A 154 -6.59 7.26 7.36
N PHE A 155 -5.46 7.86 6.95
CA PHE A 155 -4.92 7.68 5.61
C PHE A 155 -4.33 6.27 5.40
N ASP A 156 -3.63 5.69 6.39
CA ASP A 156 -3.09 4.33 6.38
C ASP A 156 -4.19 3.29 6.28
N GLU A 157 -5.26 3.44 7.06
CA GLU A 157 -6.46 2.58 6.93
C GLU A 157 -7.08 2.65 5.53
N LEU A 158 -7.18 3.84 4.95
CA LEU A 158 -7.70 4.02 3.59
C LEU A 158 -6.78 3.39 2.53
N VAL A 159 -5.47 3.59 2.62
CA VAL A 159 -4.48 3.08 1.66
C VAL A 159 -4.37 1.55 1.73
N MET A 160 -4.27 0.96 2.93
CA MET A 160 -4.24 -0.49 3.13
C MET A 160 -5.48 -1.19 2.53
N ALA A 161 -6.66 -0.58 2.66
CA ALA A 161 -7.88 -1.12 2.09
C ALA A 161 -7.86 -1.21 0.55
N GLN A 162 -7.03 -0.43 -0.15
CA GLN A 162 -6.99 -0.44 -1.62
C GLN A 162 -6.25 -1.64 -2.19
N TYR A 163 -5.21 -2.14 -1.52
CA TYR A 163 -4.40 -3.27 -1.98
C TYR A 163 -4.76 -4.63 -1.36
N ASP A 164 -5.88 -4.74 -0.64
CA ASP A 164 -6.48 -6.06 -0.36
C ASP A 164 -6.87 -6.72 -1.69
N ARG A 165 -6.25 -7.87 -1.97
CA ARG A 165 -6.48 -8.68 -3.19
C ARG A 165 -7.93 -9.12 -3.40
N LYS A 166 -8.81 -9.00 -2.39
CA LYS A 166 -10.24 -9.32 -2.48
C LYS A 166 -11.11 -8.15 -2.95
N ARG A 167 -10.59 -6.92 -2.95
CA ARG A 167 -11.32 -5.68 -3.25
C ARG A 167 -11.91 -5.68 -4.67
N LEU A 168 -11.06 -5.84 -5.67
CA LEU A 168 -11.45 -5.97 -7.08
C LEU A 168 -11.64 -7.45 -7.43
N SER A 169 -12.67 -8.07 -6.84
CA SER A 169 -13.04 -9.46 -7.12
C SER A 169 -14.48 -9.53 -7.63
N PRO A 170 -14.80 -10.39 -8.63
CA PRO A 170 -16.18 -10.63 -9.05
C PRO A 170 -17.11 -11.14 -7.94
N SER A 171 -16.54 -11.68 -6.85
CA SER A 171 -17.29 -12.13 -5.66
C SER A 171 -17.35 -11.10 -4.51
N ALA A 172 -16.85 -9.88 -4.73
CA ALA A 172 -16.91 -8.80 -3.76
C ALA A 172 -18.37 -8.34 -3.54
N ALA A 173 -18.87 -8.45 -2.31
CA ALA A 173 -20.27 -8.17 -1.99
C ALA A 173 -20.42 -7.50 -0.62
N GLY A 174 -21.49 -6.73 -0.44
CA GLY A 174 -21.75 -5.98 0.78
C GLY A 174 -20.63 -4.97 1.05
N GLN A 175 -20.09 -4.97 2.28
CA GLN A 175 -19.01 -4.07 2.71
C GLN A 175 -17.68 -4.28 1.96
N HIS A 176 -17.54 -5.34 1.17
CA HIS A 176 -16.35 -5.58 0.35
C HIS A 176 -16.52 -5.15 -1.10
N ALA A 177 -17.73 -4.79 -1.54
CA ALA A 177 -17.96 -4.34 -2.92
C ALA A 177 -17.20 -3.02 -3.17
N PRO A 178 -16.47 -2.90 -4.30
CA PRO A 178 -15.77 -1.66 -4.61
C PRO A 178 -16.77 -0.53 -4.87
N SER A 179 -16.52 0.63 -4.28
CA SER A 179 -17.40 1.81 -4.35
C SER A 179 -16.56 3.04 -4.63
N PHE A 180 -16.82 3.70 -5.76
CA PHE A 180 -16.12 4.92 -6.14
C PHE A 180 -16.48 6.07 -5.20
N GLU A 181 -17.75 6.21 -4.82
CA GLU A 181 -18.19 7.30 -3.94
C GLU A 181 -17.54 7.17 -2.56
N ASP A 182 -17.58 5.99 -1.93
CA ASP A 182 -16.99 5.77 -0.60
C ASP A 182 -15.46 5.98 -0.60
N LEU A 183 -14.76 5.55 -1.66
CA LEU A 183 -13.33 5.82 -1.82
C LEU A 183 -13.06 7.31 -2.00
N SER A 184 -13.81 7.98 -2.87
CA SER A 184 -13.62 9.42 -3.15
C SER A 184 -13.89 10.26 -1.90
N GLU A 185 -14.93 9.91 -1.14
CA GLU A 185 -15.33 10.58 0.10
C GLU A 185 -14.36 10.28 1.25
N GLY A 186 -13.90 9.03 1.36
CA GLY A 186 -12.83 8.65 2.28
C GLY A 186 -11.55 9.45 2.03
N TYR A 187 -11.16 9.61 0.76
CA TYR A 187 -9.98 10.41 0.39
C TYR A 187 -10.19 11.91 0.61
N ARG A 188 -11.37 12.47 0.26
CA ARG A 188 -11.72 13.88 0.50
C ARG A 188 -11.57 14.30 1.97
N ARG A 189 -11.81 13.40 2.92
CA ARG A 189 -11.71 13.66 4.37
C ARG A 189 -10.28 13.76 4.90
N VAL A 190 -9.30 13.17 4.20
CA VAL A 190 -7.88 13.14 4.65
C VAL A 190 -6.98 14.01 3.79
N VAL A 191 -7.31 14.20 2.50
CA VAL A 191 -6.44 14.90 1.52
C VAL A 191 -6.17 16.36 1.87
N THR A 192 -7.08 17.05 2.57
CA THR A 192 -6.89 18.43 3.03
C THR A 192 -5.75 18.57 4.02
N ASP A 193 -5.49 17.51 4.79
CA ASP A 193 -4.59 17.53 5.94
C ASP A 193 -3.21 16.94 5.57
N ILE A 194 -3.13 16.19 4.46
CA ILE A 194 -1.87 15.68 3.90
C ILE A 194 -0.87 16.81 3.66
N ALA A 195 -1.24 17.87 2.94
CA ALA A 195 -0.30 18.94 2.59
C ALA A 195 0.23 19.72 3.83
N PRO A 196 -0.60 20.11 4.81
CA PRO A 196 -0.13 20.60 6.11
C PRO A 196 0.79 19.63 6.85
N SER A 197 0.43 18.34 6.91
CA SER A 197 1.23 17.30 7.58
C SER A 197 2.62 17.14 6.94
N ARG A 198 2.70 17.11 5.60
CA ARG A 198 3.97 17.11 4.85
C ARG A 198 4.85 18.31 5.22
N ALA A 199 4.28 19.52 5.22
CA ALA A 199 5.03 20.74 5.53
C ALA A 199 5.61 20.71 6.95
N GLN A 200 4.84 20.21 7.94
CA GLN A 200 5.31 20.03 9.31
C GLN A 200 6.44 18.98 9.41
N LEU A 201 6.31 17.85 8.71
CA LEU A 201 7.35 16.82 8.66
C LEU A 201 8.64 17.33 8.00
N GLU A 202 8.53 18.10 6.91
CA GLU A 202 9.67 18.74 6.22
C GLU A 202 10.35 19.81 7.08
N GLU A 203 9.58 20.65 7.78
CA GLU A 203 10.10 21.65 8.74
C GLU A 203 10.82 20.98 9.91
N SER A 204 10.22 19.97 10.54
CA SER A 204 10.85 19.22 11.63
C SER A 204 12.09 18.45 11.18
N LEU A 205 12.07 17.89 9.96
CA LEU A 205 13.24 17.24 9.37
C LEU A 205 14.41 18.23 9.24
N ALA A 206 14.17 19.41 8.66
CA ALA A 206 15.18 20.46 8.51
C ALA A 206 15.68 20.97 9.88
N ALA A 207 14.79 21.17 10.84
CA ALA A 207 15.14 21.58 12.19
C ALA A 207 16.06 20.55 12.88
N ILE A 208 15.68 19.26 12.87
CA ILE A 208 16.49 18.19 13.47
C ILE A 208 17.86 18.07 12.79
N GLU A 209 17.90 18.07 11.45
CA GLU A 209 19.16 18.00 10.70
C GLU A 209 20.11 19.16 11.02
N SER A 210 19.59 20.38 11.22
CA SER A 210 20.39 21.53 11.64
C SER A 210 20.97 21.40 13.07
N MET A 211 20.29 20.66 13.95
CA MET A 211 20.70 20.46 15.35
C MET A 211 21.63 19.25 15.54
N ARG A 212 21.60 18.23 14.67
CA ARG A 212 22.46 17.04 14.79
C ARG A 212 23.95 17.32 15.11
N PRO A 213 24.66 18.26 14.44
CA PRO A 213 26.08 18.50 14.74
C PRO A 213 26.33 19.21 16.09
N THR A 214 25.30 19.67 16.81
CA THR A 214 25.44 20.31 18.13
C THR A 214 25.07 19.39 19.30
N LEU A 215 24.53 18.21 19.03
CA LEU A 215 24.24 17.18 20.04
C LEU A 215 25.54 16.53 20.52
N ALA A 216 25.81 16.59 21.83
CA ALA A 216 27.02 16.01 22.43
C ALA A 216 26.75 14.69 23.18
N ASP A 217 25.52 14.16 23.09
CA ASP A 217 25.04 12.99 23.82
C ASP A 217 24.53 11.92 22.85
N ASN A 218 25.12 10.73 22.94
CA ASN A 218 24.81 9.60 22.06
C ASN A 218 23.31 9.23 22.06
N ASN A 219 22.62 9.36 23.19
CA ASN A 219 21.19 9.04 23.28
C ASN A 219 20.35 10.05 22.49
N ALA A 220 20.67 11.35 22.59
CA ALA A 220 20.01 12.40 21.81
C ALA A 220 20.38 12.32 20.32
N GLU A 221 21.61 11.93 19.98
CA GLU A 221 22.03 11.72 18.59
C GLU A 221 21.26 10.57 17.93
N GLU A 222 21.12 9.42 18.60
CA GLU A 222 20.32 8.31 18.11
C GLU A 222 18.83 8.68 18.03
N ALA A 223 18.29 9.40 19.03
CA ALA A 223 16.92 9.91 18.96
C ALA A 223 16.69 10.86 17.77
N ALA A 224 17.65 11.73 17.46
CA ALA A 224 17.59 12.57 16.26
C ALA A 224 17.67 11.75 14.96
N HIS A 225 18.47 10.67 14.92
CA HIS A 225 18.53 9.75 13.78
C HIS A 225 17.20 8.98 13.59
N GLN A 226 16.58 8.52 14.68
CA GLN A 226 15.28 7.86 14.63
C GLN A 226 14.16 8.85 14.27
N ALA A 227 14.19 10.09 14.76
CA ALA A 227 13.26 11.14 14.37
C ALA A 227 13.35 11.47 12.86
N VAL A 228 14.56 11.60 12.31
CA VAL A 228 14.79 11.75 10.86
C VAL A 228 14.22 10.55 10.08
N THR A 229 14.42 9.32 10.59
CA THR A 229 13.89 8.10 9.97
C THR A 229 12.36 8.07 10.00
N ALA A 230 11.75 8.40 11.15
CA ALA A 230 10.32 8.50 11.35
C ALA A 230 9.65 9.53 10.44
N ALA A 231 10.24 10.73 10.31
CA ALA A 231 9.71 11.81 9.47
C ALA A 231 9.79 11.46 7.97
N ARG A 232 10.95 10.95 7.50
CA ARG A 232 11.13 10.55 6.10
C ARG A 232 10.24 9.37 5.72
N ALA A 233 10.10 8.39 6.60
CA ALA A 233 9.18 7.27 6.38
C ALA A 233 7.74 7.74 6.20
N ARG A 234 7.27 8.65 7.07
CA ARG A 234 5.95 9.28 6.96
C ARG A 234 5.76 10.06 5.65
N LEU A 235 6.75 10.85 5.23
CA LEU A 235 6.72 11.55 3.93
C LEU A 235 6.60 10.57 2.74
N ASN A 236 7.42 9.52 2.73
CA ASN A 236 7.40 8.49 1.70
C ASN A 236 6.07 7.69 1.68
N MET A 237 5.47 7.43 2.85
CA MET A 237 4.13 6.84 2.97
C MET A 237 3.07 7.76 2.37
N LEU A 238 3.13 9.07 2.62
CA LEU A 238 2.19 10.03 1.99
C LEU A 238 2.33 10.03 0.47
N ASP A 239 3.55 10.02 -0.07
CA ASP A 239 3.77 9.96 -1.53
C ASP A 239 3.28 8.65 -2.16
N ALA A 240 3.71 7.49 -1.63
CA ALA A 240 3.32 6.19 -2.16
C ALA A 240 1.81 5.92 -1.96
N GLY A 241 1.25 6.34 -0.84
CA GLY A 241 -0.17 6.21 -0.53
C GLY A 241 -1.05 7.02 -1.48
N VAL A 242 -0.69 8.27 -1.78
CA VAL A 242 -1.47 9.10 -2.72
C VAL A 242 -1.49 8.45 -4.10
N ALA A 243 -0.34 7.97 -4.59
CA ALA A 243 -0.26 7.25 -5.85
C ALA A 243 -1.14 5.97 -5.87
N ILE A 244 -1.21 5.23 -4.76
CA ILE A 244 -2.09 4.05 -4.62
C ILE A 244 -3.58 4.48 -4.67
N ILE A 245 -3.98 5.56 -3.98
CA ILE A 245 -5.37 6.05 -4.03
C ILE A 245 -5.75 6.53 -5.43
N GLU A 246 -4.88 7.29 -6.11
CA GLU A 246 -5.13 7.78 -7.47
C GLU A 246 -5.35 6.63 -8.47
N GLN A 247 -4.48 5.61 -8.45
CA GLN A 247 -4.68 4.39 -9.25
C GLN A 247 -5.97 3.65 -8.85
N SER A 248 -6.28 3.57 -7.55
CA SER A 248 -7.47 2.90 -7.06
C SER A 248 -8.75 3.58 -7.53
N LEU A 249 -8.81 4.92 -7.56
CA LEU A 249 -9.97 5.68 -8.05
C LEU A 249 -10.29 5.33 -9.52
N MET A 250 -9.29 5.43 -10.41
CA MET A 250 -9.45 5.10 -11.84
C MET A 250 -9.83 3.63 -12.05
N ALA A 251 -9.12 2.71 -11.38
CA ALA A 251 -9.40 1.28 -11.48
C ALA A 251 -10.80 0.91 -10.94
N THR A 252 -11.30 1.62 -9.93
CA THR A 252 -12.63 1.38 -9.34
C THR A 252 -13.74 1.74 -10.33
N GLU A 253 -13.64 2.90 -10.97
CA GLU A 253 -14.63 3.30 -11.98
C GLU A 253 -14.61 2.34 -13.17
N ALA A 254 -13.43 2.05 -13.73
CA ALA A 254 -13.30 1.13 -14.85
C ALA A 254 -13.75 -0.32 -14.52
N PHE A 255 -13.54 -0.79 -13.28
CA PHE A 255 -14.00 -2.09 -12.83
C PHE A 255 -15.53 -2.16 -12.78
N LEU A 256 -16.17 -1.13 -12.23
CA LEU A 256 -17.64 -1.03 -12.15
C LEU A 256 -18.28 -0.89 -13.54
N ASP A 257 -17.68 -0.09 -14.42
CA ASP A 257 -18.10 0.01 -15.83
C ASP A 257 -17.95 -1.36 -16.55
N CYS A 258 -16.83 -2.07 -16.36
CA CYS A 258 -16.64 -3.41 -16.92
C CYS A 258 -17.67 -4.44 -16.42
N GLN A 259 -17.98 -4.43 -15.12
CA GLN A 259 -19.03 -5.30 -14.56
C GLN A 259 -20.42 -4.93 -15.08
N GLY A 260 -20.70 -3.63 -15.27
CA GLY A 260 -21.92 -3.15 -15.91
C GLY A 260 -22.03 -3.66 -17.35
N GLY A 261 -20.98 -3.47 -18.16
CA GLY A 261 -20.95 -3.85 -19.56
C GLY A 261 -21.04 -5.37 -19.75
N TRP A 262 -20.31 -6.16 -18.97
CA TRP A 262 -20.37 -7.62 -19.03
C TRP A 262 -21.74 -8.17 -18.64
N ARG A 263 -22.39 -7.56 -17.63
CA ARG A 263 -23.77 -7.89 -17.28
C ARG A 263 -24.76 -7.53 -18.40
N ALA A 264 -24.55 -6.43 -19.11
CA ALA A 264 -25.38 -6.06 -20.25
C ALA A 264 -25.20 -7.04 -21.43
N VAL A 265 -23.98 -7.50 -21.72
CA VAL A 265 -23.74 -8.62 -22.67
C VAL A 265 -24.52 -9.88 -22.27
N ILE A 266 -24.50 -10.27 -20.99
CA ILE A 266 -25.24 -11.45 -20.50
C ILE A 266 -26.76 -11.26 -20.63
N ASN A 267 -27.27 -10.04 -20.43
CA ASN A 267 -28.69 -9.73 -20.64
C ASN A 267 -29.07 -9.80 -22.13
N ALA A 268 -28.23 -9.26 -23.03
CA ALA A 268 -28.44 -9.35 -24.48
C ALA A 268 -28.49 -10.80 -24.96
N ASP A 269 -27.62 -11.66 -24.40
CA ASP A 269 -27.62 -13.11 -24.64
C ASP A 269 -28.89 -13.80 -24.17
N ALA A 270 -29.54 -13.30 -23.12
CA ALA A 270 -30.83 -13.81 -22.67
C ALA A 270 -31.94 -13.39 -23.64
N ALA A 271 -32.07 -12.09 -23.94
CA ALA A 271 -33.08 -11.56 -24.84
C ALA A 271 -32.99 -12.18 -26.25
N ALA A 272 -31.80 -12.30 -26.84
CA ALA A 272 -31.60 -12.96 -28.14
C ALA A 272 -32.03 -14.45 -28.16
N ARG A 273 -31.94 -15.15 -27.01
CA ARG A 273 -32.44 -16.53 -26.88
C ARG A 273 -33.96 -16.58 -26.75
N GLU A 274 -34.58 -15.58 -26.11
CA GLU A 274 -36.03 -15.45 -26.00
C GLU A 274 -36.64 -15.09 -27.36
N ALA A 275 -36.04 -14.16 -28.11
CA ALA A 275 -36.34 -13.89 -29.52
C ALA A 275 -36.34 -15.19 -30.36
N THR A 276 -35.23 -15.92 -30.33
CA THR A 276 -35.08 -17.21 -31.04
C THR A 276 -36.11 -18.25 -30.59
N ALA A 277 -36.54 -18.24 -29.32
CA ALA A 277 -37.53 -19.17 -28.80
C ALA A 277 -38.96 -18.87 -29.29
N LEU A 278 -39.30 -17.59 -29.47
CA LEU A 278 -40.59 -17.14 -30.02
C LEU A 278 -40.76 -17.58 -31.48
N LEU A 279 -39.70 -17.51 -32.28
CA LEU A 279 -39.68 -17.92 -33.69
C LEU A 279 -39.86 -19.44 -33.94
N ARG A 280 -39.93 -20.27 -32.89
CA ARG A 280 -40.27 -21.71 -33.02
C ARG A 280 -41.66 -21.93 -33.61
N GLU A 281 -42.60 -21.02 -33.34
CA GLU A 281 -43.92 -21.00 -33.93
C GLU A 281 -44.06 -19.75 -34.79
N MET A 282 -43.65 -19.83 -36.06
CA MET A 282 -43.68 -18.69 -36.99
C MET A 282 -45.12 -18.16 -37.17
N SER A 283 -45.40 -17.03 -36.52
CA SER A 283 -46.65 -16.29 -36.60
C SER A 283 -46.37 -14.78 -36.53
N GLU A 284 -47.27 -13.97 -37.09
CA GLU A 284 -47.13 -12.51 -37.10
C GLU A 284 -47.05 -11.88 -35.70
N ALA A 285 -47.61 -12.55 -34.69
CA ALA A 285 -47.51 -12.12 -33.29
C ALA A 285 -46.16 -12.49 -32.67
N ASN A 286 -45.68 -13.72 -32.88
CA ASN A 286 -44.42 -14.19 -32.32
C ASN A 286 -43.21 -13.51 -32.97
N VAL A 287 -43.29 -13.16 -34.27
CA VAL A 287 -42.25 -12.39 -34.96
C VAL A 287 -42.17 -10.97 -34.41
N ARG A 288 -43.29 -10.29 -34.15
CA ARG A 288 -43.24 -8.97 -33.48
C ARG A 288 -42.66 -9.04 -32.07
N ALA A 289 -43.02 -10.06 -31.29
CA ALA A 289 -42.41 -10.27 -29.98
C ALA A 289 -40.90 -10.61 -30.06
N SER A 290 -40.47 -11.34 -31.10
CA SER A 290 -39.05 -11.61 -31.38
C SER A 290 -38.29 -10.32 -31.72
N MET A 291 -38.90 -9.40 -32.46
CA MET A 291 -38.34 -8.07 -32.70
C MET A 291 -38.21 -7.26 -31.41
N GLU A 292 -39.22 -7.28 -30.53
CA GLU A 292 -39.16 -6.60 -29.21
C GLU A 292 -37.99 -7.12 -28.35
N GLU A 293 -37.79 -8.44 -28.27
CA GLU A 293 -36.63 -9.04 -27.58
C GLU A 293 -35.29 -8.75 -28.28
N SER A 294 -35.28 -8.66 -29.62
CA SER A 294 -34.07 -8.33 -30.39
C SER A 294 -33.68 -6.85 -30.24
N ASP A 295 -34.65 -5.94 -30.13
CA ASP A 295 -34.43 -4.51 -29.82
C ASP A 295 -33.90 -4.31 -28.38
N GLU A 296 -34.37 -5.11 -27.41
CA GLU A 296 -33.79 -5.16 -26.06
C GLU A 296 -32.34 -5.68 -26.10
N ALA A 297 -32.06 -6.75 -26.86
CA ALA A 297 -30.69 -7.23 -27.05
C ALA A 297 -29.78 -6.17 -27.69
N VAL A 298 -30.25 -5.47 -28.71
CA VAL A 298 -29.56 -4.31 -29.33
C VAL A 298 -29.29 -3.21 -28.31
N THR A 299 -30.26 -2.89 -27.44
CA THR A 299 -30.11 -1.87 -26.38
C THR A 299 -29.01 -2.27 -25.40
N GLN A 300 -29.08 -3.48 -24.83
CA GLN A 300 -28.08 -4.01 -23.90
C GLN A 300 -26.67 -4.11 -24.53
N LEU A 301 -26.55 -4.40 -25.83
CA LEU A 301 -25.25 -4.41 -26.53
C LEU A 301 -24.68 -3.00 -26.75
N ASN A 302 -25.52 -2.00 -27.01
CA ASN A 302 -25.06 -0.60 -27.08
C ASN A 302 -24.56 -0.12 -25.72
N ASP A 303 -25.30 -0.40 -24.63
CA ASP A 303 -24.90 -0.11 -23.25
C ASP A 303 -23.56 -0.79 -22.91
N ALA A 304 -23.38 -2.06 -23.28
CA ALA A 304 -22.13 -2.78 -23.09
C ALA A 304 -20.95 -2.11 -23.81
N ARG A 305 -21.14 -1.72 -25.08
CA ARG A 305 -20.10 -1.03 -25.86
C ARG A 305 -19.74 0.32 -25.26
N GLU A 306 -20.72 1.10 -24.83
CA GLU A 306 -20.47 2.39 -24.18
C GLU A 306 -19.68 2.21 -22.88
N LEU A 307 -20.08 1.27 -22.02
CA LEU A 307 -19.41 1.00 -20.74
C LEU A 307 -17.97 0.50 -20.93
N PHE A 308 -17.69 -0.41 -21.88
CA PHE A 308 -16.31 -0.82 -22.16
C PHE A 308 -15.47 0.32 -22.76
N THR A 309 -16.04 1.14 -23.64
CA THR A 309 -15.36 2.33 -24.20
C THR A 309 -15.04 3.35 -23.11
N LYS A 310 -15.98 3.57 -22.17
CA LYS A 310 -15.81 4.45 -21.01
C LYS A 310 -14.71 3.94 -20.08
N ALA A 311 -14.72 2.65 -19.72
CA ALA A 311 -13.70 2.02 -18.88
C ALA A 311 -12.29 2.15 -19.50
N GLN A 312 -12.15 1.87 -20.80
CA GLN A 312 -10.90 1.99 -21.54
C GLN A 312 -10.41 3.44 -21.64
N GLY A 313 -11.32 4.40 -21.82
CA GLY A 313 -10.99 5.83 -21.82
C GLY A 313 -10.62 6.40 -20.44
N ALA A 314 -11.23 5.86 -19.37
CA ALA A 314 -11.04 6.32 -17.99
C ALA A 314 -9.79 5.75 -17.32
N TYR A 315 -9.36 4.52 -17.66
CA TYR A 315 -8.19 3.88 -17.06
C TYR A 315 -7.05 3.64 -18.07
N PRO A 316 -6.02 4.52 -18.09
CA PRO A 316 -4.97 4.47 -19.11
C PRO A 316 -4.28 3.11 -19.21
N GLY A 317 -4.19 2.57 -20.43
CA GLY A 317 -3.53 1.30 -20.74
C GLY A 317 -4.33 0.04 -20.38
N LEU A 318 -5.59 0.18 -19.99
CA LEU A 318 -6.55 -0.92 -20.03
C LEU A 318 -6.85 -1.28 -21.50
N ASP A 319 -6.89 -2.57 -21.83
CA ASP A 319 -7.23 -3.08 -23.16
C ASP A 319 -8.52 -3.91 -23.06
N LEU A 320 -9.56 -3.41 -23.72
CA LEU A 320 -10.88 -4.00 -23.91
C LEU A 320 -11.26 -4.09 -25.40
N ASP A 321 -10.34 -3.83 -26.34
CA ASP A 321 -10.65 -3.78 -27.77
C ASP A 321 -11.26 -5.11 -28.27
N SER A 322 -10.80 -6.25 -27.72
CA SER A 322 -11.38 -7.56 -28.01
C SER A 322 -12.85 -7.69 -27.57
N PHE A 323 -13.22 -7.09 -26.42
CA PHE A 323 -14.59 -7.08 -25.92
C PHE A 323 -15.48 -6.14 -26.74
N ILE A 324 -14.97 -4.96 -27.08
CA ILE A 324 -15.66 -3.98 -27.92
C ILE A 324 -15.96 -4.60 -29.29
N ALA A 325 -14.98 -5.20 -29.95
CA ALA A 325 -15.16 -5.88 -31.24
C ALA A 325 -16.15 -7.05 -31.18
N TYR A 326 -16.15 -7.85 -30.10
CA TYR A 326 -17.13 -8.90 -29.89
C TYR A 326 -18.56 -8.35 -29.76
N VAL A 327 -18.75 -7.29 -28.95
CA VAL A 327 -20.04 -6.63 -28.75
C VAL A 327 -20.55 -5.98 -30.04
N GLU A 328 -19.68 -5.31 -30.80
CA GLU A 328 -20.03 -4.74 -32.10
C GLU A 328 -20.45 -5.82 -33.10
N LYS A 329 -19.77 -6.97 -33.13
CA LYS A 329 -20.16 -8.08 -34.01
C LYS A 329 -21.50 -8.71 -33.62
N ARG A 330 -21.79 -8.84 -32.33
CA ARG A 330 -23.12 -9.26 -31.84
C ARG A 330 -24.19 -8.21 -32.16
N LEU A 331 -23.87 -6.92 -32.12
CA LEU A 331 -24.79 -5.84 -32.50
C LEU A 331 -25.15 -5.92 -33.99
N GLU A 332 -24.18 -6.13 -34.87
CA GLU A 332 -24.41 -6.38 -36.30
C GLU A 332 -25.31 -7.60 -36.52
N ALA A 333 -25.10 -8.68 -35.76
CA ALA A 333 -25.94 -9.88 -35.84
C ALA A 333 -27.39 -9.58 -35.44
N GLN A 334 -27.65 -8.97 -34.28
CA GLN A 334 -29.03 -8.66 -33.85
C GLN A 334 -29.74 -7.69 -34.82
N GLN A 335 -29.01 -6.79 -35.50
CA GLN A 335 -29.56 -5.98 -36.59
C GLN A 335 -29.99 -6.80 -37.81
N ALA A 336 -29.24 -7.85 -38.18
CA ALA A 336 -29.65 -8.79 -39.23
C ALA A 336 -30.85 -9.66 -38.80
N ALA A 337 -30.96 -10.03 -37.52
CA ALA A 337 -32.15 -10.71 -36.98
C ALA A 337 -33.41 -9.84 -37.11
N LEU A 338 -33.34 -8.56 -36.70
CA LEU A 338 -34.43 -7.59 -36.87
C LEU A 338 -34.83 -7.40 -38.35
N ALA A 339 -33.85 -7.34 -39.25
CA ALA A 339 -34.09 -7.24 -40.70
C ALA A 339 -34.76 -8.50 -41.27
N SER A 340 -34.34 -9.68 -40.81
CA SER A 340 -34.95 -10.99 -41.13
C SER A 340 -36.42 -11.05 -40.68
N ASP A 341 -36.71 -10.69 -39.42
CA ASP A 341 -38.08 -10.66 -38.88
C ASP A 341 -38.97 -9.64 -39.63
N GLN A 342 -38.44 -8.46 -39.96
CA GLN A 342 -39.15 -7.47 -40.77
C GLN A 342 -39.45 -7.99 -42.18
N ALA A 343 -38.49 -8.65 -42.85
CA ALA A 343 -38.68 -9.25 -44.16
C ALA A 343 -39.76 -10.36 -44.15
N TYR A 344 -39.86 -11.13 -43.05
CA TYR A 344 -40.96 -12.07 -42.86
C TYR A 344 -42.33 -11.38 -42.82
N LEU A 345 -42.46 -10.27 -42.07
CA LEU A 345 -43.70 -9.49 -41.97
C LEU A 345 -44.11 -8.88 -43.33
N ASP A 346 -43.14 -8.34 -44.07
CA ASP A 346 -43.34 -7.79 -45.42
C ASP A 346 -43.56 -8.88 -46.49
N ARG A 347 -43.37 -10.16 -46.12
CA ARG A 347 -43.46 -11.34 -46.98
C ARG A 347 -42.40 -11.39 -48.09
N ASP A 348 -41.30 -10.67 -47.91
CA ASP A 348 -40.15 -10.71 -48.79
C ASP A 348 -39.31 -11.95 -48.46
N LYS A 349 -39.41 -12.97 -49.30
CA LYS A 349 -38.70 -14.24 -49.13
C LYS A 349 -37.24 -14.19 -49.55
N GLU A 350 -36.84 -13.20 -50.34
CA GLU A 350 -35.48 -13.05 -50.82
C GLU A 350 -34.66 -12.34 -49.74
N ALA A 351 -35.14 -11.19 -49.26
CA ALA A 351 -34.56 -10.49 -48.12
C ALA A 351 -34.54 -11.35 -46.84
N LEU A 352 -35.61 -12.11 -46.56
CA LEU A 352 -35.66 -13.04 -45.43
C LEU A 352 -34.56 -14.11 -45.51
N ALA A 353 -34.24 -14.62 -46.71
CA ALA A 353 -33.17 -15.60 -46.86
C ALA A 353 -31.78 -14.95 -46.69
N GLU A 354 -31.57 -13.79 -47.32
CA GLU A 354 -30.31 -13.04 -47.26
C GLU A 354 -29.95 -12.61 -45.83
N GLU A 355 -30.90 -12.01 -45.09
CA GLU A 355 -30.65 -11.55 -43.71
C GLU A 355 -30.50 -12.71 -42.72
N ASN A 356 -31.15 -13.87 -42.95
CA ASN A 356 -30.87 -15.08 -42.16
C ASN A 356 -29.47 -15.64 -42.42
N ASP A 357 -29.02 -15.71 -43.67
CA ASP A 357 -27.66 -16.16 -43.99
C ASP A 357 -26.61 -15.18 -43.42
N ARG A 358 -26.89 -13.87 -43.47
CA ARG A 358 -26.07 -12.83 -42.86
C ARG A 358 -26.03 -12.92 -41.34
N TYR A 359 -27.17 -13.12 -40.67
CA TYR A 359 -27.24 -13.36 -39.22
C TYR A 359 -26.34 -14.54 -38.80
N ASN A 360 -26.47 -15.67 -39.49
CA ASN A 360 -25.69 -16.87 -39.19
C ASN A 360 -24.18 -16.65 -39.42
N ALA A 361 -23.79 -15.88 -40.42
CA ALA A 361 -22.39 -15.52 -40.65
C ALA A 361 -21.83 -14.60 -39.55
N LEU A 362 -22.60 -13.60 -39.12
CA LEU A 362 -22.21 -12.65 -38.08
C LEU A 362 -22.10 -13.30 -36.70
N GLU A 363 -23.04 -14.19 -36.34
CA GLU A 363 -22.93 -15.00 -35.11
C GLU A 363 -21.73 -15.96 -35.16
N ALA A 364 -21.36 -16.50 -36.34
CA ALA A 364 -20.15 -17.30 -36.49
C ALA A 364 -18.86 -16.47 -36.30
N GLU A 365 -18.82 -15.23 -36.81
CA GLU A 365 -17.74 -14.27 -36.55
C GLU A 365 -17.68 -13.88 -35.06
N ALA A 366 -18.82 -13.60 -34.42
CA ALA A 366 -18.89 -13.31 -32.99
C ALA A 366 -18.41 -14.49 -32.14
N ALA A 367 -18.80 -15.72 -32.50
CA ALA A 367 -18.36 -16.94 -31.82
C ALA A 367 -16.86 -17.22 -32.00
N ALA A 368 -16.23 -16.72 -33.06
CA ALA A 368 -14.78 -16.75 -33.21
C ALA A 368 -14.11 -15.73 -32.27
N LEU A 369 -14.58 -14.47 -32.25
CA LEU A 369 -14.09 -13.43 -31.34
C LEU A 369 -14.23 -13.84 -29.86
N ALA A 370 -15.34 -14.49 -29.50
CA ALA A 370 -15.60 -14.97 -28.15
C ALA A 370 -14.55 -15.99 -27.64
N GLN A 371 -13.93 -16.77 -28.53
CA GLN A 371 -12.90 -17.75 -28.15
C GLN A 371 -11.58 -17.08 -27.73
N ASP A 372 -11.33 -15.86 -28.19
CA ASP A 372 -10.09 -15.11 -27.95
C ASP A 372 -10.20 -14.08 -26.81
N LEU A 373 -11.38 -13.94 -26.16
CA LEU A 373 -11.61 -12.95 -25.09
C LEU A 373 -10.77 -13.17 -23.82
N GLY A 374 -10.40 -14.40 -23.49
CA GLY A 374 -9.57 -14.71 -22.32
C GLY A 374 -10.29 -14.47 -20.98
N ASP A 375 -9.63 -13.77 -20.05
CA ASP A 375 -10.19 -13.42 -18.73
C ASP A 375 -11.31 -12.37 -18.85
N ASP A 376 -12.32 -12.45 -17.96
CA ASP A 376 -13.42 -11.48 -17.83
C ASP A 376 -12.93 -10.01 -17.78
N PRO A 377 -13.69 -9.03 -18.30
CA PRO A 377 -13.21 -7.67 -18.49
C PRO A 377 -12.91 -6.95 -17.16
N ASP A 378 -13.64 -7.26 -16.09
CA ASP A 378 -13.38 -6.72 -14.75
C ASP A 378 -12.11 -7.34 -14.12
N GLN A 379 -11.83 -8.61 -14.40
CA GLN A 379 -10.58 -9.27 -14.01
C GLN A 379 -9.37 -8.66 -14.73
N ARG A 380 -9.50 -8.21 -16.00
CA ARG A 380 -8.45 -7.44 -16.68
C ARG A 380 -8.13 -6.13 -15.94
N VAL A 381 -9.15 -5.40 -15.48
CA VAL A 381 -8.97 -4.18 -14.66
C VAL A 381 -8.26 -4.52 -13.35
N ALA A 382 -8.69 -5.57 -12.65
CA ALA A 382 -8.09 -6.01 -11.38
C ALA A 382 -6.61 -6.39 -11.54
N ASN A 383 -6.29 -7.19 -12.57
CA ASN A 383 -4.91 -7.59 -12.89
C ASN A 383 -4.03 -6.35 -13.14
N ARG A 384 -4.49 -5.43 -13.99
CA ARG A 384 -3.79 -4.18 -14.30
C ARG A 384 -3.59 -3.31 -13.07
N PHE A 385 -4.60 -3.19 -12.21
CA PHE A 385 -4.51 -2.42 -10.98
C PHE A 385 -3.41 -2.92 -10.06
N TYR A 386 -3.40 -4.21 -9.73
CA TYR A 386 -2.40 -4.76 -8.82
C TYR A 386 -0.98 -4.75 -9.40
N GLU A 387 -0.82 -4.85 -10.73
CA GLU A 387 0.47 -4.62 -11.41
C GLU A 387 0.90 -3.14 -11.30
N SER A 388 -0.01 -2.19 -11.53
CA SER A 388 0.27 -0.75 -11.55
C SER A 388 0.71 -0.14 -10.21
N ILE A 389 0.43 -0.83 -9.08
CA ILE A 389 0.75 -0.37 -7.72
C ILE A 389 1.82 -1.21 -7.01
N GLU A 390 2.39 -2.25 -7.64
CA GLU A 390 3.27 -3.22 -6.95
C GLU A 390 4.49 -2.55 -6.29
N ASP A 391 5.14 -1.63 -7.01
CA ASP A 391 6.28 -0.86 -6.51
C ASP A 391 5.86 0.07 -5.36
N GLN A 392 4.73 0.77 -5.50
CA GLN A 392 4.21 1.71 -4.50
C GLN A 392 3.82 0.99 -3.21
N VAL A 393 3.14 -0.16 -3.29
CA VAL A 393 2.80 -0.99 -2.13
C VAL A 393 4.07 -1.51 -1.44
N THR A 394 5.08 -1.91 -2.22
CA THR A 394 6.38 -2.36 -1.71
C THR A 394 7.10 -1.24 -0.94
N VAL A 395 7.11 -0.02 -1.48
CA VAL A 395 7.62 1.17 -0.77
C VAL A 395 6.78 1.44 0.48
N TYR A 396 5.46 1.50 0.35
CA TYR A 396 4.54 1.87 1.41
C TYR A 396 4.70 0.99 2.66
N GLU A 397 4.66 -0.34 2.51
CA GLU A 397 4.84 -1.30 3.61
C GLU A 397 6.26 -1.22 4.23
N ALA A 398 7.29 -0.98 3.41
CA ALA A 398 8.66 -0.85 3.89
C ALA A 398 8.86 0.42 4.74
N GLU A 399 8.26 1.55 4.33
CA GLU A 399 8.32 2.81 5.07
C GLU A 399 7.43 2.76 6.33
N ARG A 400 6.25 2.15 6.23
CA ARG A 400 5.36 1.87 7.39
C ARG A 400 6.07 1.08 8.49
N LEU A 401 6.85 0.06 8.12
CA LEU A 401 7.70 -0.68 9.05
C LEU A 401 8.84 0.17 9.63
N LYS A 402 9.46 1.07 8.85
CA LYS A 402 10.50 1.99 9.35
C LYS A 402 9.93 2.97 10.38
N ALA A 403 8.77 3.56 10.10
CA ALA A 403 8.07 4.47 11.02
C ALA A 403 7.80 3.78 12.37
N GLY A 404 7.10 2.64 12.38
CA GLY A 404 6.75 1.94 13.63
C GLY A 404 7.96 1.47 14.45
N ASN A 405 9.08 1.12 13.79
CA ASN A 405 10.35 0.81 14.47
C ASN A 405 10.97 2.05 15.12
N ALA A 406 11.04 3.17 14.39
CA ALA A 406 11.58 4.43 14.90
C ALA A 406 10.72 4.99 16.06
N ASP A 407 9.40 4.97 15.93
CA ASP A 407 8.46 5.45 16.96
C ASP A 407 8.58 4.66 18.26
N THR A 408 8.89 3.36 18.17
CA THR A 408 9.16 2.52 19.34
C THR A 408 10.40 3.02 20.11
N PHE A 409 11.48 3.36 19.41
CA PHE A 409 12.66 3.96 20.03
C PHE A 409 12.36 5.36 20.60
N LEU A 410 11.66 6.20 19.84
CA LEU A 410 11.37 7.59 20.23
C LEU A 410 10.52 7.67 21.51
N ARG A 411 9.53 6.78 21.64
CA ARG A 411 8.71 6.62 22.86
C ARG A 411 9.55 6.23 24.08
N ASP A 412 10.49 5.31 23.92
CA ASP A 412 11.40 4.89 25.00
C ASP A 412 12.37 6.02 25.38
N TYR A 413 12.89 6.78 24.40
CA TYR A 413 13.75 7.94 24.63
C TYR A 413 13.01 9.06 25.37
N LEU A 414 11.80 9.42 24.93
CA LEU A 414 10.97 10.42 25.62
C LEU A 414 10.66 9.98 27.07
N GLY A 415 10.32 8.70 27.28
CA GLY A 415 10.09 8.13 28.61
C GLY A 415 11.32 8.17 29.54
N GLN A 416 12.53 8.07 28.99
CA GLN A 416 13.79 8.25 29.73
C GLN A 416 14.09 9.72 30.06
N SER A 417 13.58 10.68 29.27
CA SER A 417 13.85 12.12 29.44
C SER A 417 13.03 12.81 30.54
N VAL A 418 12.03 12.11 31.10
CA VAL A 418 11.08 12.62 32.13
C VAL A 418 11.50 12.21 33.56
N GLN A 419 12.59 11.44 33.71
CA GLN A 419 13.14 10.99 35.01
C GLN A 419 14.43 11.75 35.40
#